data_AF-A0A969DRM9-F1
#
_entry.id   AF-A0A969DRM9-F1
#
_cell.length_a   1.000
_cell.length_b   1.000
_cell.length_c   1.000
_cell.angle_alpha   90.00
_cell.angle_beta   90.00
_cell.angle_gamma   90.00
#
_symmetry.space_group_name_H-M   'P 1'
#
loop_
_entity.id
_entity.type
_entity.pdbx_description
1 polymer ?
#
loop_
_entity_poly.entity_id
_entity_poly.type
_entity_poly.pdbx_seq_one_letter_code
_entity_poly.pdbx_strand_id
1 'polypeptide(L)'
;MIDTTNRLDHLLKSGLDYIAQCSIAELTLHPSPGKWSKKEVLGHLIDSGINNLQRFTEIQYESKPYKVREYKQDELVNPTCIIDHVNI
;
A
#
# COMPACT_ATOMS: atom_id res chain seq x y z
N MET A 1 10.25 4.65 -20.17
CA MET A 1 8.88 5.07 -19.81
C MET A 1 7.85 4.08 -20.32
N ILE A 2 7.76 3.81 -21.64
CA ILE A 2 6.79 2.84 -22.20
C ILE A 2 6.93 1.44 -21.57
N ASP A 3 8.16 0.93 -21.44
CA ASP A 3 8.41 -0.37 -20.81
C ASP A 3 7.91 -0.45 -19.36
N THR A 4 8.20 0.59 -18.56
CA THR A 4 7.74 0.70 -17.17
C THR A 4 6.22 0.71 -17.08
N THR A 5 5.55 1.48 -17.95
CA THR A 5 4.07 1.56 -17.99
C THR A 5 3.47 0.22 -18.41
N ASN A 6 4.03 -0.45 -19.41
CA ASN A 6 3.57 -1.76 -19.86
C ASN A 6 3.75 -2.83 -18.78
N ARG A 7 4.88 -2.80 -18.07
CA ARG A 7 5.11 -3.70 -16.94
C ARG A 7 4.11 -3.47 -15.82
N LEU A 8 3.80 -2.21 -15.51
CA LEU A 8 2.77 -1.88 -14.51
C LEU A 8 1.39 -2.40 -14.93
N ASP A 9 0.99 -2.17 -16.18
CA ASP A 9 -0.29 -2.66 -16.72
C ASP A 9 -0.37 -4.20 -16.64
N HIS A 10 0.71 -4.90 -16.99
CA HIS A 10 0.79 -6.35 -16.86
C HIS A 10 0.62 -6.81 -15.40
N LEU A 11 1.35 -6.18 -14.47
CA LEU A 11 1.26 -6.51 -13.04
C LEU A 11 -0.13 -6.24 -12.46
N LEU A 12 -0.79 -5.16 -12.87
CA LEU A 12 -2.16 -4.85 -12.47
C LEU A 12 -3.12 -5.93 -12.94
N LYS A 13 -3.03 -6.34 -14.21
CA LYS A 13 -3.87 -7.41 -14.78
C LYS A 13 -3.64 -8.74 -14.05
N SER A 14 -2.39 -9.19 -13.99
CA SER A 14 -2.06 -10.47 -13.34
C SER A 14 -2.39 -10.48 -11.85
N GLY A 15 -2.21 -9.34 -11.17
CA GLY A 15 -2.51 -9.19 -9.75
C GLY A 15 -4.01 -9.24 -9.48
N LEU A 16 -4.82 -8.57 -10.31
CA LEU A 16 -6.29 -8.63 -10.21
C LEU A 16 -6.80 -10.06 -10.46
N ASP A 17 -6.30 -10.72 -11.50
CA ASP A 17 -6.66 -12.11 -11.80
C ASP A 17 -6.31 -13.06 -10.65
N TYR A 18 -5.13 -12.88 -10.05
CA TYR A 18 -4.68 -13.66 -8.90
C TYR A 18 -5.56 -13.45 -7.66
N ILE A 19 -5.87 -12.20 -7.32
CA ILE A 19 -6.70 -11.87 -6.16
C ILE A 19 -8.12 -12.40 -6.35
N ALA A 20 -8.69 -12.30 -7.55
CA ALA A 20 -10.03 -12.79 -7.86
C ALA A 20 -10.16 -14.32 -7.71
N GLN A 21 -9.06 -15.05 -7.86
CA GLN A 21 -9.01 -16.51 -7.72
C GLN A 21 -8.70 -16.98 -6.30
N CYS A 22 -8.21 -16.09 -5.42
CA CYS A 22 -7.91 -16.44 -4.03
C CYS A 22 -9.15 -16.36 -3.14
N SER A 23 -9.24 -17.30 -2.20
CA SER A 23 -10.18 -17.19 -1.08
C SER A 23 -9.75 -16.11 -0.09
N ILE A 24 -10.70 -15.59 0.68
CA ILE A 24 -10.40 -14.64 1.77
C ILE A 24 -9.41 -15.25 2.76
N ALA A 25 -9.57 -16.52 3.10
CA ALA A 25 -8.68 -17.21 4.04
C ALA A 25 -7.22 -17.24 3.55
N GLU A 26 -6.99 -17.45 2.25
CA GLU A 26 -5.64 -17.40 1.67
C GLU A 26 -5.04 -15.99 1.65
N LEU A 27 -5.87 -14.97 1.48
CA LEU A 27 -5.42 -13.57 1.47
C LEU A 27 -5.10 -13.05 2.87
N THR A 28 -5.79 -13.54 3.89
CA THR A 28 -5.60 -13.15 5.30
C THR A 28 -4.64 -14.08 6.05
N LEU A 29 -4.13 -15.14 5.42
CA LEU A 29 -3.18 -16.04 6.06
C LEU A 29 -1.84 -15.36 6.29
N HIS A 30 -1.36 -15.39 7.53
CA HIS A 30 0.00 -14.96 7.89
C HIS A 30 0.99 -16.12 7.65
N PRO A 31 2.06 -15.91 6.88
CA PRO A 31 3.04 -16.97 6.59
C PRO A 31 3.79 -17.45 7.85
N SER A 32 4.04 -16.55 8.80
CA SER A 32 4.69 -16.83 10.08
C SER A 32 4.41 -15.70 11.09
N PRO A 33 4.64 -15.92 12.39
CA PRO A 33 4.48 -14.87 13.41
C PRO A 33 5.28 -13.62 13.07
N GLY A 34 4.64 -12.45 13.10
CA GLY A 34 5.25 -11.15 12.77
C GLY A 34 5.43 -10.88 11.27
N LYS A 35 4.90 -11.73 10.37
CA LYS A 35 4.84 -11.44 8.93
C LYS A 35 3.43 -11.04 8.52
N TRP A 36 3.36 -10.07 7.62
CA TRP A 36 2.11 -9.64 7.01
C TRP A 36 1.53 -10.72 6.11
N SER A 37 0.21 -10.82 6.15
CA SER A 37 -0.61 -11.52 5.17
C SER A 37 -0.53 -10.84 3.81
N LYS A 38 -0.99 -11.54 2.76
CA LYS A 38 -1.02 -10.97 1.40
C LYS A 38 -1.92 -9.71 1.33
N LYS A 39 -3.01 -9.70 2.09
CA LYS A 39 -3.94 -8.56 2.18
C LYS A 39 -3.26 -7.34 2.81
N GLU A 40 -2.51 -7.53 3.89
CA GLU A 40 -1.78 -6.45 4.56
C GLU A 40 -0.65 -5.89 3.69
N VAL A 41 0.08 -6.75 2.98
CA VAL A 41 1.09 -6.31 2.00
C VAL A 41 0.44 -5.46 0.90
N LEU A 42 -0.72 -5.86 0.38
CA LEU A 42 -1.43 -5.08 -0.63
C LEU A 42 -1.87 -3.72 -0.08
N GLY A 43 -2.45 -3.68 1.13
CA GLY A 43 -2.82 -2.42 1.79
C GLY A 43 -1.61 -1.49 1.97
N HIS A 44 -0.50 -2.02 2.48
CA HIS A 44 0.75 -1.28 2.65
C HIS A 44 1.27 -0.65 1.34
N LEU A 45 1.19 -1.37 0.22
CA LEU A 45 1.60 -0.87 -1.09
C LEU A 45 0.71 0.29 -1.57
N ILE A 46 -0.60 0.22 -1.30
CA ILE A 46 -1.55 1.29 -1.61
C ILE A 46 -1.22 2.53 -0.78
N ASP A 47 -1.06 2.37 0.53
CA ASP A 47 -0.73 3.46 1.45
C ASP A 47 0.61 4.12 1.10
N SER A 48 1.61 3.30 0.76
CA SER A 48 2.91 3.78 0.26
C SER A 48 2.76 4.60 -1.02
N GLY A 49 1.92 4.15 -1.95
CA GLY A 49 1.62 4.86 -3.19
C GLY A 49 1.02 6.24 -2.93
N ILE A 50 0.03 6.32 -2.03
CA ILE A 50 -0.63 7.57 -1.63
C ILE A 50 0.36 8.55 -0.98
N ASN A 51 1.13 8.08 0.01
CA ASN A 51 2.12 8.90 0.70
C ASN A 51 3.21 9.42 -0.26
N ASN A 52 3.65 8.57 -1.19
CA ASN A 52 4.66 8.98 -2.18
C ASN A 52 4.10 9.98 -3.19
N LEU A 53 2.84 9.82 -3.62
CA LEU A 53 2.18 10.79 -4.50
C LEU A 53 2.07 12.16 -3.83
N GLN A 54 1.65 12.21 -2.55
CA GLN A 54 1.60 13.45 -1.78
C GLN A 54 2.97 14.10 -1.65
N ARG A 55 4.01 13.34 -1.30
CA ARG A 55 5.38 13.87 -1.20
C ARG A 55 5.87 14.43 -2.54
N PHE A 56 5.53 13.76 -3.65
CA PHE A 56 5.91 14.18 -4.99
C PHE A 56 5.25 15.49 -5.42
N THR A 57 4.02 15.75 -4.99
CA THR A 57 3.34 17.02 -5.27
C THR A 57 3.81 18.13 -4.34
N GLU A 58 3.99 17.86 -3.05
CA GLU A 58 4.40 18.85 -2.04
C GLU A 58 5.83 19.37 -2.28
N ILE A 59 6.78 18.50 -2.62
CA ILE A 59 8.20 18.85 -2.76
C ILE A 59 8.47 19.97 -3.79
N GLN A 60 7.53 20.19 -4.72
CA GLN A 60 7.63 21.24 -5.73
C GLN A 60 7.37 22.64 -5.16
N TYR A 61 6.58 22.73 -4.09
CA TYR A 61 6.10 24.01 -3.53
C TYR A 61 6.62 24.28 -2.13
N GLU A 62 7.11 23.26 -1.44
CA GLU A 62 7.62 23.36 -0.08
C GLU A 62 9.04 23.96 0.01
N SER A 63 9.32 24.57 1.16
CA SER A 63 10.65 25.11 1.45
C SER A 63 11.72 24.01 1.50
N LYS A 64 12.90 24.28 0.93
CA LYS A 64 13.99 23.31 0.87
C LYS A 64 14.92 23.45 2.09
N PRO A 65 15.40 22.33 2.67
CA PRO A 65 15.15 20.93 2.26
C PRO A 65 13.74 20.46 2.66
N TYR A 66 13.09 19.70 1.77
CA TYR A 66 11.78 19.12 2.05
C TYR A 66 11.89 18.13 3.21
N LYS A 67 11.11 18.37 4.26
CA LYS A 67 11.00 17.47 5.40
C LYS A 67 10.03 16.34 5.04
N VAL A 68 10.58 15.14 4.80
CA VAL A 68 9.77 13.96 4.48
C VAL A 68 8.83 13.66 5.63
N ARG A 69 7.51 13.70 5.36
CA ARG A 69 6.49 13.30 6.33
C ARG A 69 6.52 11.79 6.49
N GLU A 70 6.83 11.30 7.68
CA GLU A 70 6.72 9.89 8.02
C GLU A 70 5.25 9.49 8.19
N TYR A 71 4.98 8.20 8.02
CA TYR A 71 3.67 7.62 8.32
C TYR A 71 3.87 6.26 8.97
N LYS A 72 2.89 5.86 9.78
CA LYS A 72 2.98 4.69 10.64
C LYS A 72 2.61 3.42 9.88
N GLN A 73 3.55 2.96 9.06
CA GLN A 73 3.41 1.81 8.17
C GLN A 73 2.79 0.57 8.84
N ASP A 74 3.34 0.17 9.98
CA ASP A 74 2.90 -1.01 10.71
C ASP A 74 1.52 -0.83 11.37
N GLU A 75 1.16 0.41 11.73
CA GLU A 75 -0.14 0.70 12.34
C GLU A 75 -1.26 0.71 11.29
N LEU A 76 -1.01 1.23 10.07
CA LEU A 76 -2.01 1.30 9.00
C LEU A 76 -2.45 -0.07 8.49
N VAL A 77 -1.56 -1.06 8.52
CA VAL A 77 -1.90 -2.44 8.12
C VAL A 77 -2.63 -3.21 9.22
N ASN A 78 -2.57 -2.73 10.48
CA ASN A 78 -3.18 -3.43 11.59
C ASN A 78 -4.71 -3.26 11.57
N PRO A 79 -5.50 -4.35 11.44
CA PRO A 79 -6.95 -4.27 11.39
C PRO A 79 -7.60 -3.68 12.65
N THR A 80 -6.92 -3.69 13.80
CA THR A 80 -7.42 -3.01 15.02
C THR A 80 -7.30 -1.49 14.97
N CYS A 81 -6.41 -0.93 14.13
CA CYS A 81 -6.20 0.52 14.04
C CYS A 81 -7.20 1.21 13.07
N ILE A 82 -7.79 0.45 12.13
CA ILE A 82 -8.75 0.99 11.15
C ILE A 82 -10.05 1.49 11.82
N ILE A 83 -10.41 0.96 12.98
CA ILE A 83 -11.67 1.29 13.66
C ILE A 83 -11.56 2.58 14.52
N ASP A 84 -10.35 2.96 14.93
CA ASP A 84 -10.16 4.09 15.87
C ASP A 84 -9.94 5.45 15.18
N HIS A 85 -9.73 5.47 13.86
CA HIS A 85 -9.41 6.69 13.11
C HIS A 85 -10.39 7.03 11.99
N VAL A 86 -11.43 6.22 11.80
CA VAL A 86 -12.51 6.47 10.85
C VAL A 86 -13.80 6.64 11.64
N ASN A 87 -14.02 7.84 12.18
CA ASN A 87 -15.37 8.31 12.48
C ASN A 87 -16.08 8.53 11.14
N ILE A 88 -16.80 7.50 10.66
CA ILE A 88 -17.96 7.69 9.77
C ILE A 88 -19.18 7.91 10.66
#